data_AF-A0A538GT57-F1
#
_entry.id   AF-A0A538GT57-F1
#
_cell.length_a   1.000
_cell.length_b   1.000
_cell.length_c   1.000
_cell.angle_alpha   90.00
_cell.angle_beta   90.00
_cell.angle_gamma   90.00
#
_symmetry.space_group_name_H-M   'P 1'
#
loop_
_entity.id
_entity.type
_entity.pdbx_description
1 polymer ?
#
loop_
_entity_poly.entity_id
_entity_poly.type
_entity_poly.pdbx_seq_one_letter_code
_entity_poly.pdbx_strand_id
1 'polypeptide(L)' 'MAEESTEIFDDLYLGLRAGGALRKRRRGEPLTTEEQEALGRWQRLSTVRKAFAIGAFSLGTFGLGFTLGGLIFGRWRKA' A
#
# COMPACT_ATOMS: atom_id res chain seq x y z
N MET A 1 6.22 -14.12 -12.04
CA MET A 1 4.82 -13.64 -12.04
C MET A 1 4.15 -13.85 -10.69
N ALA A 2 3.90 -15.09 -10.24
CA ALA A 2 3.28 -15.33 -8.94
C ALA A 2 4.18 -14.93 -7.76
N GLU A 3 5.45 -15.35 -7.78
CA GLU A 3 6.46 -14.99 -6.75
C GLU A 3 6.61 -13.46 -6.58
N GLU A 4 6.80 -12.75 -7.70
CA GLU A 4 6.94 -11.29 -7.75
C GLU A 4 5.68 -10.57 -7.24
N SER A 5 4.48 -11.09 -7.56
CA SER A 5 3.23 -10.56 -7.02
C SER A 5 3.18 -10.72 -5.50
N THR A 6 3.58 -11.89 -4.97
CA THR A 6 3.65 -12.15 -3.53
C THR A 6 4.60 -11.17 -2.84
N GLU A 7 5.78 -10.92 -3.40
CA GLU A 7 6.73 -9.95 -2.85
C GLU A 7 6.16 -8.52 -2.79
N ILE A 8 5.40 -8.10 -3.80
CA ILE A 8 4.74 -6.79 -3.81
C ILE A 8 3.70 -6.69 -2.69
N PHE A 9 2.90 -7.74 -2.48
CA PHE A 9 1.91 -7.77 -1.40
C PHE A 9 2.56 -7.81 -0.02
N ASP A 10 3.66 -8.55 0.15
CA ASP A 10 4.42 -8.59 1.39
C ASP A 10 5.01 -7.21 1.72
N ASP A 11 5.56 -6.51 0.74
CA ASP A 11 6.07 -5.15 0.89
C ASP A 11 4.95 -4.17 1.22
N LEU A 12 3.80 -4.30 0.56
CA LEU A 12 2.62 -3.48 0.85
C LEU A 12 2.13 -3.70 2.29
N TYR A 13 2.04 -4.95 2.73
CA TYR A 13 1.61 -5.31 4.07
C TYR A 13 2.60 -4.83 5.14
N LEU A 14 3.90 -4.99 4.88
CA LEU A 14 4.96 -4.43 5.70
C LEU A 14 4.84 -2.91 5.81
N GLY A 15 4.59 -2.23 4.70
CA GLY A 15 4.40 -0.78 4.65
C GLY A 15 3.19 -0.31 5.46
N LEU A 16 2.07 -1.04 5.39
CA LEU A 16 0.88 -0.76 6.18
C LEU A 16 1.17 -0.88 7.69
N ARG A 17 1.82 -1.98 8.10
CA ARG A 17 2.18 -2.23 9.51
C ARG A 17 3.16 -1.19 10.03
N ALA A 18 4.20 -0.88 9.25
CA ALA A 18 5.17 0.17 9.57
C ALA A 18 4.52 1.56 9.64
N GLY A 19 3.54 1.85 8.79
CA GLY A 19 2.78 3.10 8.81
C GLY A 19 1.97 3.26 10.10
N GLY A 20 1.33 2.20 10.58
CA GLY A 20 0.66 2.18 11.89
C GLY A 20 1.64 2.44 13.03
N ALA A 21 2.76 1.71 13.05
CA ALA A 21 3.83 1.89 14.04
C ALA A 21 4.40 3.33 14.01
N LEU A 22 4.59 3.93 12.84
CA LEU A 22 5.09 5.29 12.71
C LEU A 22 4.11 6.32 13.30
N ARG A 23 2.79 6.16 13.06
CA ARG A 23 1.77 7.03 13.64
C ARG A 23 1.74 6.91 15.17
N LYS A 24 1.85 5.70 15.69
CA LYS A 24 1.94 5.41 17.12
C LYS A 24 3.16 6.07 17.75
N ARG A 25 4.34 5.92 17.12
CA ARG A 25 5.58 6.60 17.53
C ARG A 25 5.44 8.12 17.56
N ARG A 26 4.76 8.72 16.58
CA ARG A 26 4.52 10.18 16.54
C ARG A 26 3.61 10.66 17.68
N ARG A 27 2.76 9.81 18.23
CA ARG A 27 1.94 10.10 19.42
C ARG A 27 2.71 9.89 20.74
N GLY A 28 3.97 9.44 20.69
CA GLY A 28 4.76 9.14 21.88
C GLY A 28 4.39 7.83 22.58
N GLU A 29 3.53 7.02 21.97
CA GLU A 29 3.17 5.70 22.50
C GLU A 29 4.34 4.71 22.36
N PRO A 30 4.57 3.82 23.34
CA PRO A 30 5.61 2.81 23.25
C PRO A 30 5.30 1.81 22.11
N LEU A 31 6.32 1.52 21.30
CA LEU A 31 6.22 0.52 20.25
C LEU A 31 6.52 -0.88 20.80
N THR A 32 5.71 -1.86 20.42
CA THR A 32 6.02 -3.28 20.66
C THR A 32 7.25 -3.69 19.82
N THR A 33 7.89 -4.79 20.20
CA THR A 33 9.03 -5.33 19.45
C THR A 33 8.70 -5.54 17.97
N GLU A 34 7.53 -6.11 17.69
CA GLU A 34 7.09 -6.37 16.31
C GLU A 34 6.82 -5.08 15.52
N GLU A 35 6.32 -4.02 16.17
CA GLU A 35 6.12 -2.70 15.54
C GLU A 35 7.47 -2.03 15.21
N GLN A 36 8.46 -2.17 16.09
CA GLN A 36 9.81 -1.67 15.86
C GLN A 36 10.49 -2.41 14.71
N GLU A 37 10.35 -3.74 14.66
CA GLU A 37 10.88 -4.56 13.58
C GLU A 37 10.21 -4.25 12.24
N ALA A 38 8.88 -4.12 12.21
CA ALA A 38 8.16 -3.76 11.00
C ALA A 38 8.60 -2.38 10.49
N LEU A 39 8.72 -1.40 11.38
CA LEU A 39 9.21 -0.06 11.04
C LEU A 39 10.66 -0.10 10.53
N GLY A 40 11.54 -0.85 11.19
CA GLY A 40 12.93 -1.00 10.79
C GLY A 40 13.10 -1.70 9.44
N ARG A 41 12.37 -2.80 9.21
CA ARG A 41 12.36 -3.50 7.92
C ARG A 41 11.83 -2.62 6.80
N TRP A 42 10.74 -1.89 7.03
CA TRP A 42 10.22 -0.94 6.06
C TRP A 42 11.23 0.19 5.76
N GLN A 43 11.91 0.74 6.78
CA GLN A 43 12.92 1.77 6.56
C GLN A 43 14.08 1.28 5.68
N ARG A 44 14.53 0.04 5.88
CA ARG A 44 15.61 -0.60 5.09
C ARG A 44 15.21 -1.01 3.69
N LEU A 45 13.91 -1.12 3.40
CA LEU A 45 13.43 -1.45 2.06
C LEU A 45 13.87 -0.39 1.04
N SER A 46 14.30 -0.82 -0.14
CA SER A 46 14.73 0.10 -1.19
C SER A 46 13.57 1.00 -1.65
N THR A 47 13.90 2.23 -2.08
CA THR A 47 12.90 3.19 -2.57
C THR A 47 12.10 2.64 -3.75
N VAL A 48 12.76 1.87 -4.63
CA VAL A 48 12.12 1.22 -5.78
C VAL A 48 11.05 0.23 -5.34
N ARG A 49 11.34 -0.65 -4.36
CA ARG A 49 10.36 -1.61 -3.84
C ARG A 49 9.18 -0.91 -3.16
N LYS A 50 9.45 0.14 -2.37
CA LYS A 50 8.40 0.98 -1.78
C LYS A 50 7.49 1.59 -2.86
N ALA A 51 8.09 2.09 -3.94
CA ALA A 51 7.36 2.70 -5.05
C ALA A 51 6.50 1.67 -5.79
N PHE A 52 7.00 0.46 -6.05
CA PHE A 52 6.20 -0.62 -6.64
C PHE A 52 5.06 -1.06 -5.74
N ALA A 53 5.30 -1.30 -4.45
CA ALA A 53 4.26 -1.70 -3.50
C ALA A 53 3.10 -0.68 -3.45
N ILE A 54 3.42 0.60 -3.29
CA ILE A 54 2.42 1.67 -3.22
C ILE A 54 1.78 1.94 -4.59
N GLY A 55 2.60 1.94 -5.65
CA GLY A 55 2.18 2.25 -7.01
C GLY A 55 1.24 1.19 -7.59
N ALA A 56 1.58 -0.10 -7.46
CA ALA A 56 0.74 -1.20 -7.92
C ALA A 56 -0.61 -1.22 -7.20
N PHE A 57 -0.63 -1.02 -5.88
CA PHE A 57 -1.86 -0.87 -5.12
C PHE A 57 -2.70 0.31 -5.61
N SER A 58 -2.08 1.48 -5.79
CA SER A 58 -2.77 2.70 -6.24
C SER A 58 -3.37 2.53 -7.65
N LEU A 59 -2.59 2.01 -8.59
CA LEU A 59 -3.06 1.72 -9.95
C LEU A 59 -4.20 0.71 -9.94
N GLY A 60 -4.10 -0.35 -9.15
CA GLY A 60 -5.16 -1.36 -9.01
C GLY A 60 -6.46 -0.77 -8.45
N THR A 61 -6.40 -0.12 -7.29
CA THR A 61 -7.60 0.39 -6.61
C THR A 61 -8.23 1.57 -7.35
N PHE A 62 -7.44 2.60 -7.70
CA PHE A 62 -7.99 3.80 -8.33
C PHE A 62 -8.29 3.58 -9.81
N GLY A 63 -7.50 2.77 -10.53
CA GLY A 63 -7.77 2.41 -11.92
C GLY A 63 -9.07 1.62 -12.06
N LEU A 64 -9.34 0.69 -11.14
CA LEU A 64 -10.61 -0.04 -11.10
C LEU A 64 -11.79 0.91 -10.82
N GLY A 65 -11.66 1.80 -9.83
CA GLY A 65 -12.69 2.79 -9.52
C GLY A 65 -12.99 3.72 -10.71
N PHE A 66 -11.95 4.21 -11.38
CA PHE A 66 -12.08 5.07 -12.56
C PHE A 66 -12.77 4.35 -13.73
N THR A 67 -12.36 3.10 -14.04
CA THR A 67 -12.93 2.32 -15.13
C THR A 67 -14.40 1.97 -14.87
N LEU A 68 -14.74 1.54 -13.64
CA LEU A 68 -16.12 1.28 -13.24
C LEU A 68 -16.98 2.56 -13.26
N GLY A 69 -16.46 3.67 -12.75
CA GLY A 69 -17.12 4.97 -12.80
C GLY A 69 -17.38 5.40 -14.25
N GLY A 70 -16.37 5.33 -15.10
CA GLY A 70 -16.50 5.63 -16.53
C GLY A 70 -17.55 4.77 -17.23
N LEU A 71 -17.64 3.48 -16.89
CA LEU A 71 -18.66 2.58 -17.43
C LEU A 71 -20.09 2.97 -16.99
N ILE A 72 -20.27 3.31 -15.70
CA ILE A 72 -21.58 3.71 -15.16
C ILE A 72 -21.99 5.05 -15.73
N PHE A 73 -21.18 6.11 -15.57
CA PHE A 73 -21.53 7.46 -16.01
C PHE A 73 -21.55 7.58 -17.54
N GLY A 74 -20.69 6.85 -18.26
CA GLY A 74 -20.70 6.80 -19.72
C GLY A 74 -21.98 6.18 -20.29
N ARG A 75 -22.59 5.23 -19.57
CA ARG A 75 -23.87 4.62 -19.95
C ARG A 75 -25.06 5.56 -19.72
N TRP A 76 -24.99 6.41 -18.69
CA TRP A 76 -26.03 7.41 -18.38
C TRP A 76 -25.95 8.63 -19.31
N ARG A 77 -24.81 8.87 -19.96
CA ARG A 77 -24.64 9.97 -20.93
C ARG A 77 -25.23 9.68 -22.32
N LYS A 78 -25.66 8.44 -22.58
CA LYS A 78 -26.31 8.01 -23.83
C LYS A 78 -27.83 7.86 -23.70
N ALA A 79 -28.39 8.12 -22.53
CA ALA A 79 -29.84 8.18 -22.29
C ALA A 79 -30.31 9.64 -22.35
#